data_AF-A0A6C0E3L0-F1
#
_entry.id   AF-A0A6C0E3L0-F1
#
_cell.length_a   1.000
_cell.length_b   1.000
_cell.length_c   1.000
_cell.angle_alpha   90.00
_cell.angle_beta   90.00
_cell.angle_gamma   90.00
#
_symmetry.space_group_name_H-M   'P 1'
#
loop_
_entity.id
_entity.type
_entity.pdbx_description
1 polymer ?
#
loop_
_entity_poly.entity_id
_entity_poly.type
_entity_poly.pdbx_seq_one_letter_code
_entity_poly.pdbx_strand_id
1 'polypeptide(L)'
;MEYENTKQNEVAVKQVMKSIEQQAEKMVLLGYKTGHLVMPDKINDSSYKPTSEQLEQSTSFLRGIMQQGANEFEKKIGRPMTYSEMREMYG
;
A
#
# COMPACT_ATOMS: atom_id res chain seq x y z
N MET A 1 20.47 -26.69 -10.52
CA MET A 1 20.93 -25.30 -10.42
C MET A 1 19.80 -24.28 -10.62
N GLU A 2 18.68 -24.58 -11.29
CA GLU A 2 17.56 -23.62 -11.46
C GLU A 2 16.66 -23.42 -10.23
N TYR A 3 16.55 -24.44 -9.36
CA TYR A 3 15.67 -24.41 -8.16
C TYR A 3 16.17 -23.51 -7.01
N GLU A 4 17.47 -23.26 -6.93
CA GLU A 4 18.02 -22.39 -5.88
C GLU A 4 17.85 -20.91 -6.25
N ASN A 5 17.92 -20.60 -7.55
CA ASN A 5 17.82 -19.25 -8.08
C ASN A 5 16.38 -18.70 -7.96
N THR A 6 15.36 -19.56 -8.15
CA THR A 6 13.95 -19.20 -7.97
C THR A 6 13.59 -18.91 -6.51
N LYS A 7 14.11 -19.70 -5.56
CA LYS A 7 13.88 -19.48 -4.12
C LYS A 7 14.55 -18.20 -3.61
N GLN A 8 15.76 -17.89 -4.07
CA GLN A 8 16.43 -16.64 -3.71
C GLN A 8 15.66 -15.40 -4.21
N ASN A 9 15.07 -15.51 -5.40
CA ASN A 9 14.28 -14.42 -5.98
C ASN A 9 12.96 -14.22 -5.23
N GLU A 10 12.30 -15.30 -4.81
CA GLU A 10 11.07 -15.22 -3.99
C GLU A 10 11.33 -14.59 -2.61
N VAL A 11 12.46 -14.94 -1.97
CA VAL A 11 12.87 -14.33 -0.70
C VAL A 11 13.12 -12.83 -0.86
N ALA A 12 13.79 -12.43 -1.96
CA ALA A 12 14.03 -11.02 -2.26
C ALA A 12 12.73 -10.23 -2.48
N VAL A 13 11.79 -10.78 -3.26
CA VAL A 13 10.47 -10.20 -3.50
C VAL A 13 9.72 -9.95 -2.18
N LYS A 14 9.62 -10.97 -1.32
CA LYS A 14 8.91 -10.84 -0.02
C LYS A 14 9.56 -9.80 0.90
N GLN A 15 10.90 -9.72 0.91
CA GLN A 15 11.61 -8.71 1.70
C GLN A 15 11.30 -7.29 1.20
N VAL A 16 11.28 -7.09 -0.12
CA VAL A 16 10.92 -5.80 -0.72
C VAL A 16 9.48 -5.43 -0.41
N MET A 17 8.53 -6.36 -0.59
CA MET A 17 7.11 -6.14 -0.28
C MET A 17 6.92 -5.75 1.20
N LYS A 18 7.56 -6.47 2.13
CA LYS A 18 7.52 -6.14 3.55
C LYS A 18 8.07 -4.74 3.85
N SER A 19 9.14 -4.34 3.16
CA SER A 19 9.71 -2.99 3.34
C SER A 19 8.79 -1.88 2.83
N ILE A 20 8.02 -2.17 1.77
CA ILE A 20 7.02 -1.25 1.21
C ILE A 20 5.80 -1.17 2.13
N GLU A 21 5.33 -2.31 2.65
CA GLU A 21 4.21 -2.38 3.61
C GLU A 21 4.48 -1.51 4.85
N GLN A 22 5.67 -1.63 5.45
CA GLN A 22 6.07 -0.80 6.60
C GLN A 22 6.13 0.70 6.28
N GLN A 23 6.41 1.07 5.03
CA GLN A 23 6.37 2.46 4.60
C GLN A 23 4.93 2.93 4.37
N ALA A 24 4.11 2.09 3.73
CA ALA A 24 2.70 2.36 3.52
C ALA A 24 1.96 2.57 4.84
N GLU A 25 2.21 1.74 5.85
CA GLU A 25 1.66 1.90 7.21
C GLU A 25 2.00 3.28 7.81
N LYS A 26 3.25 3.72 7.70
CA LYS A 26 3.68 5.04 8.20
C LYS A 26 2.95 6.17 7.48
N MET A 27 2.76 6.04 6.17
CA MET A 27 2.07 7.04 5.35
C MET A 27 0.58 7.08 5.66
N VAL A 28 -0.06 5.94 5.90
CA VAL A 28 -1.46 5.86 6.37
C VAL A 28 -1.61 6.55 7.72
N LEU A 29 -0.73 6.25 8.68
CA LEU A 29 -0.73 6.92 9.99
C LEU A 29 -0.54 8.44 9.87
N LEU A 30 0.33 8.89 8.96
CA LEU A 30 0.50 10.31 8.66
C LEU A 30 -0.77 10.91 8.04
N GLY A 31 -1.43 10.18 7.14
CA GLY A 31 -2.70 10.57 6.54
C GLY A 31 -3.78 10.86 7.58
N TYR A 32 -3.90 9.99 8.59
CA TYR A 32 -4.80 10.23 9.73
C TYR A 32 -4.40 11.46 10.56
N LYS A 33 -3.11 11.63 10.86
CA LYS A 33 -2.62 12.78 11.64
C LYS A 33 -2.81 14.13 10.94
N THR A 34 -2.71 14.13 9.62
CA THR A 34 -2.77 15.34 8.78
C THR A 34 -4.19 15.63 8.27
N GLY A 35 -5.16 14.76 8.53
CA GLY A 35 -6.53 14.91 8.08
C GLY A 35 -6.79 14.53 6.62
N HIS A 36 -5.81 13.96 5.92
CA HIS A 36 -6.00 13.41 4.57
C HIS A 36 -6.80 12.11 4.59
N LEU A 37 -6.80 11.40 5.72
CA LEU A 37 -7.63 10.23 5.96
C LEU A 37 -8.53 10.47 7.16
N VAL A 38 -9.77 9.99 7.04
CA VAL A 38 -10.75 10.01 8.12
C VAL A 38 -10.43 8.91 9.12
N MET A 39 -10.31 9.27 10.40
CA MET A 39 -10.05 8.30 11.48
C MET A 39 -11.06 7.13 11.48
N PRO A 40 -10.62 5.88 11.70
CA PRO A 40 -11.50 4.70 11.72
C PRO A 40 -12.68 4.82 12.70
N ASP A 41 -12.46 5.49 13.83
CA ASP A 41 -13.51 5.66 14.87
C ASP A 41 -14.69 6.50 14.36
N LYS A 42 -14.46 7.40 13.39
CA LYS A 42 -15.55 8.15 12.74
C LYS A 42 -16.29 7.29 11.71
N ILE A 43 -15.65 6.29 11.13
CA ILE A 43 -16.28 5.37 10.16
C ILE A 43 -17.24 4.41 10.88
N ASN A 44 -16.96 4.06 12.13
CA ASN A 44 -17.83 3.21 12.96
C ASN A 44 -19.07 3.94 13.51
N ASP A 45 -19.14 5.26 13.34
CA ASP A 45 -20.33 6.03 13.64
C ASP A 45 -21.30 5.97 12.45
N SER A 46 -22.45 5.32 12.62
CA SER A 46 -23.47 5.17 11.57
C SER A 46 -24.09 6.49 11.13
N SER A 47 -23.88 7.58 11.88
CA SER A 47 -24.28 8.93 11.52
C SER A 47 -23.25 9.65 10.64
N TYR A 48 -22.01 9.17 10.61
CA TYR A 48 -20.96 9.75 9.79
C TYR A 48 -21.16 9.38 8.31
N LYS A 49 -21.38 10.41 7.50
CA LYS A 49 -21.43 10.30 6.05
C LYS A 49 -20.32 11.19 5.48
N PRO A 50 -19.20 10.60 5.02
CA PRO A 50 -18.16 11.41 4.40
C PRO A 50 -18.72 12.08 3.15
N THR A 51 -18.31 13.33 2.92
CA THR A 51 -18.66 14.02 1.67
C THR A 51 -17.95 13.35 0.50
N SER A 52 -18.45 13.59 -0.72
CA SER A 52 -17.78 13.12 -1.95
C SER A 52 -16.33 13.62 -2.03
N GLU A 53 -16.08 14.86 -1.62
CA GLU A 53 -14.76 15.46 -1.57
C GLU A 53 -13.83 14.75 -0.57
N GLN A 54 -14.32 14.44 0.63
CA GLN A 54 -13.55 13.68 1.63
C GLN A 54 -13.21 12.27 1.15
N LEU A 55 -14.16 11.61 0.46
CA LEU A 55 -13.93 10.31 -0.17
C LEU A 55 -12.89 10.40 -1.28
N GLU A 56 -12.98 11.41 -2.13
CA GLU A 56 -12.03 11.63 -3.23
C GLU A 56 -10.63 11.92 -2.70
N GLN A 57 -10.50 12.78 -1.69
CA GLN A 57 -9.24 13.09 -1.03
C GLN A 57 -8.62 11.83 -0.42
N SER A 58 -9.41 11.06 0.35
CA SER A 58 -8.95 9.83 0.99
C SER A 58 -8.51 8.79 -0.05
N THR A 59 -9.32 8.60 -1.10
CA THR A 59 -9.03 7.64 -2.17
C THR A 59 -7.79 8.04 -2.96
N SER A 60 -7.62 9.33 -3.25
CA SER A 60 -6.45 9.86 -3.96
C SER A 60 -5.18 9.70 -3.14
N PHE A 61 -5.26 9.94 -1.83
CA PHE A 61 -4.14 9.75 -0.91
C PHE A 61 -3.71 8.28 -0.85
N LEU A 62 -4.66 7.35 -0.67
CA LEU A 62 -4.39 5.91 -0.64
C LEU A 62 -3.82 5.40 -1.97
N ARG A 63 -4.37 5.85 -3.11
CA ARG A 63 -3.82 5.55 -4.44
C ARG A 63 -2.38 6.04 -4.57
N GLY A 64 -2.07 7.21 -4.04
CA GLY A 64 -0.71 7.75 -4.00
C GLY A 64 0.26 6.84 -3.26
N ILE A 65 -0.13 6.34 -2.09
CA ILE A 65 0.67 5.37 -1.31
C ILE A 65 0.90 4.09 -2.10
N MET A 66 -0.16 3.51 -2.69
CA MET A 66 -0.07 2.29 -3.48
C MET A 66 0.84 2.47 -4.71
N GLN A 67 0.72 3.60 -5.41
CA GLN A 67 1.56 3.91 -6.57
C GLN A 67 3.04 4.07 -6.17
N GLN A 68 3.32 4.73 -5.04
CA GLN A 68 4.68 4.84 -4.52
C GLN A 68 5.27 3.47 -4.22
N GLY A 69 4.51 2.59 -3.56
CA GLY A 69 4.93 1.22 -3.28
C GLY A 69 5.18 0.40 -4.55
N ALA A 70 4.29 0.50 -5.55
CA ALA A 70 4.48 -0.17 -6.84
C ALA A 70 5.74 0.32 -7.58
N ASN A 71 6.00 1.64 -7.57
CA ASN A 71 7.21 2.21 -8.17
C ASN A 71 8.48 1.75 -7.44
N GLU A 72 8.45 1.68 -6.10
CA GLU A 72 9.57 1.19 -5.32
C GLU A 72 9.84 -0.30 -5.57
N PHE A 73 8.78 -1.09 -5.69
CA PHE A 73 8.89 -2.50 -6.07
C PHE A 73 9.57 -2.64 -7.43
N GLU A 74 9.10 -1.92 -8.45
CA GLU A 74 9.66 -1.99 -9.79
C GLU A 74 11.13 -1.56 -9.81
N LYS A 75 11.49 -0.51 -9.07
CA LYS A 75 12.88 -0.06 -8.95
C LYS A 75 13.80 -1.11 -8.32
N LYS A 76 13.31 -1.88 -7.33
CA LYS A 76 14.12 -2.86 -6.59
C LYS A 76 14.16 -4.24 -7.25
N ILE A 77 13.06 -4.65 -7.89
CA ILE A 77 12.89 -5.98 -8.48
C ILE A 77 13.15 -5.96 -10.00
N GLY A 78 13.05 -4.81 -10.65
CA GLY A 78 13.25 -4.65 -12.09
C GLY A 78 12.05 -5.04 -12.95
N ARG A 79 10.87 -5.21 -12.34
CA ARG A 79 9.60 -5.46 -13.04
C ARG A 79 8.42 -4.91 -12.24
N PRO A 80 7.27 -4.60 -12.87
CA PRO A 80 6.07 -4.26 -12.14
C PRO A 80 5.59 -5.41 -11.26
N MET A 81 4.81 -5.07 -10.23
CA MET A 81 4.10 -6.05 -9.40
C MET A 81 3.08 -6.83 -10.24
N THR A 82 2.97 -8.11 -9.97
CA THR A 82 1.90 -8.96 -10.50
C THR A 82 0.60 -8.69 -9.76
N TYR A 83 -0.52 -9.13 -10.34
CA TYR A 83 -1.82 -9.05 -9.67
C TYR A 83 -1.83 -9.75 -8.31
N SER A 84 -1.19 -10.92 -8.20
CA SER A 84 -1.10 -11.67 -6.94
C SER A 84 -0.34 -10.90 -5.88
N GLU A 85 0.79 -10.27 -6.22
CA GLU A 85 1.58 -9.45 -5.28
C GLU A 85 0.84 -8.18 -4.87
N MET A 86 0.15 -7.52 -5.81
CA MET A 86 -0.69 -6.36 -5.50
C MET A 86 -1.83 -6.75 -4.54
N ARG A 87 -2.47 -7.89 -4.77
CA ARG A 87 -3.55 -8.39 -3.91
C ARG A 87 -3.05 -8.82 -2.54
N GLU A 88 -1.87 -9.43 -2.46
CA GLU A 88 -1.26 -9.79 -1.17
C GLU A 88 -0.95 -8.55 -0.32
N MET A 89 -0.55 -7.44 -0.95
CA MET A 89 -0.20 -6.23 -0.22
C MET A 89 -1.37 -5.30 0.11
N TYR A 90 -2.34 -5.17 -0.80
CA TYR A 90 -3.34 -4.11 -0.73
C TYR A 90 -4.79 -4.60 -0.86
N GLY A 91 -5.01 -5.89 -1.06
CA GLY A 91 -6.34 -6.49 -1.24
C GLY A 91 -6.88 -7.11 0.03
#